data_AF-A0A1H3EBG6-F1
#
_entry.id   AF-A0A1H3EBG6-F1
#
_cell.length_a   1.000
_cell.length_b   1.000
_cell.length_c   1.000
_cell.angle_alpha   90.00
_cell.angle_beta   90.00
_cell.angle_gamma   90.00
#
_symmetry.space_group_name_H-M   'P 1'
#
loop_
_entity.id
_entity.type
_entity.pdbx_description
1 polymer ?
#
loop_
_entity_poly.entity_id
_entity_poly.type
_entity_poly.pdbx_seq_one_letter_code
_entity_poly.pdbx_strand_id
1 'polypeptide(L)' 'MSGTTIETIDTLLESVEESVADPDLGFKLRTARQLLLLIDEREEAGQEALHDADLEPETRDRLRELGYID' A
#
# COMPACT_ATOMS: atom_id res chain seq x y z
N MET A 1 -2.34 13.34 -9.02
CA MET A 1 -2.37 11.94 -8.54
C MET A 1 -0.97 11.42 -8.67
N SER A 2 -0.11 11.74 -7.70
CA SER A 2 1.19 11.11 -7.51
C SER A 2 1.08 10.39 -6.18
N GLY A 3 0.97 9.07 -6.23
CA GLY A 3 0.86 8.24 -5.05
C GLY A 3 0.74 6.78 -5.42
N THR A 4 1.05 5.88 -4.49
CA THR A 4 0.93 4.44 -4.68
C THR A 4 -0.53 4.05 -4.96
N THR A 5 -0.75 2.83 -5.46
CA THR A 5 -2.11 2.28 -5.58
C THR A 5 -2.83 2.30 -4.23
N ILE A 6 -2.11 2.07 -3.13
CA ILE A 6 -2.63 2.07 -1.76
C ILE A 6 -3.11 3.48 -1.39
N GLU A 7 -2.28 4.51 -1.57
CA GLU A 7 -2.64 5.91 -1.29
C GLU A 7 -3.83 6.38 -2.14
N THR A 8 -3.89 5.94 -3.40
CA THR A 8 -5.01 6.24 -4.29
C THR A 8 -6.31 5.64 -3.77
N ILE A 9 -6.29 4.38 -3.33
CA ILE A 9 -7.47 3.73 -2.77
C ILE A 9 -7.87 4.38 -1.45
N ASP A 10 -6.92 4.70 -0.55
CA ASP A 10 -7.23 5.36 0.72
C ASP A 10 -7.90 6.71 0.51
N THR A 11 -7.39 7.53 -0.42
CA THR A 11 -7.99 8.83 -0.78
C THR A 11 -9.42 8.68 -1.27
N LEU A 12 -9.71 7.66 -2.09
CA LEU A 12 -11.06 7.38 -2.57
C LEU A 12 -11.98 6.98 -1.42
N LEU A 13 -11.53 6.09 -0.54
CA LEU A 13 -12.33 5.62 0.60
C LEU A 13 -12.58 6.74 1.61
N GLU A 14 -11.59 7.58 1.90
CA GLU A 14 -11.71 8.76 2.77
C GLU A 14 -12.81 9.71 2.27
N SER A 15 -12.78 10.03 0.98
CA SER A 15 -13.77 10.94 0.39
C SER A 15 -15.21 10.44 0.53
N VAL A 16 -15.40 9.12 0.56
CA VAL A 16 -16.71 8.50 0.74
C VAL A 16 -17.07 8.37 2.22
N GLU A 17 -16.10 8.07 3.10
CA GLU A 17 -16.32 7.93 4.55
C GLU A 17 -16.96 9.18 5.16
N GLU A 18 -16.51 10.37 4.77
CA GLU A 18 -17.05 11.66 5.24
C GLU A 18 -18.53 11.87 4.86
N SER A 19 -18.99 11.20 3.80
CA SER A 19 -20.32 11.38 3.22
C SER A 19 -21.35 10.36 3.74
N VAL A 20 -20.92 9.37 4.53
CA VAL A 20 -21.74 8.24 4.96
C VAL A 20 -22.32 8.46 6.34
N ALA A 21 -23.65 8.55 6.41
CA ALA A 21 -24.40 8.69 7.67
C ALA A 21 -24.71 7.34 8.35
N ASP A 22 -24.65 6.24 7.60
CA ASP A 22 -24.89 4.89 8.13
C ASP A 22 -23.66 4.42 8.94
N PRO A 23 -23.80 4.16 10.25
CA PRO A 23 -22.68 3.77 11.10
C PRO A 23 -22.01 2.45 10.71
N ASP A 24 -22.76 1.48 10.17
CA ASP A 24 -22.23 0.18 9.74
C ASP A 24 -21.39 0.33 8.45
N LEU A 25 -21.89 1.14 7.50
CA LEU A 25 -21.13 1.46 6.29
C LEU A 25 -19.87 2.27 6.62
N GLY A 26 -19.96 3.25 7.54
CA GLY A 26 -18.81 4.03 8.00
C GLY A 26 -17.77 3.16 8.71
N PHE A 27 -18.20 2.20 9.53
CA PHE A 27 -17.30 1.22 10.15
C PHE A 27 -16.54 0.41 9.09
N LYS A 28 -17.24 -0.12 8.08
CA LYS A 28 -16.62 -0.91 6.99
C LYS A 28 -15.59 -0.12 6.20
N LEU A 29 -15.89 1.15 5.86
CA LEU A 29 -14.96 2.03 5.16
C LEU A 29 -13.69 2.27 5.99
N ARG A 30 -13.85 2.57 7.28
CA ARG A 30 -12.71 2.74 8.18
C ARG A 30 -11.86 1.49 8.32
N THR A 31 -12.50 0.32 8.45
CA THR A 31 -11.79 -0.96 8.47
C THR A 31 -11.04 -1.22 7.17
N ALA A 32 -11.64 -0.92 6.01
CA ALA A 32 -10.95 -1.06 4.72
C ALA A 32 -9.69 -0.18 4.65
N ARG A 33 -9.78 1.08 5.09
CA ARG A 33 -8.62 1.98 5.20
C ARG A 33 -7.53 1.45 6.13
N GLN A 34 -7.92 0.92 7.29
CA GLN A 34 -6.97 0.28 8.23
C GLN A 34 -6.26 -0.94 7.62
N LEU A 35 -6.96 -1.71 6.78
CA LEU A 35 -6.33 -2.84 6.07
C LEU A 35 -5.36 -2.37 4.99
N LEU A 36 -5.61 -1.23 4.35
CA LEU A 36 -4.67 -0.64 3.40
C LEU A 36 -3.38 -0.20 4.10
N LEU A 37 -3.47 0.44 5.27
CA LEU A 37 -2.30 0.78 6.09
C LEU A 37 -1.45 -0.45 6.43
N LEU A 38 -2.10 -1.57 6.81
CA LEU A 38 -1.38 -2.82 7.07
C LEU A 38 -0.67 -3.38 5.82
N ILE A 39 -1.26 -3.22 4.64
CA ILE A 39 -0.63 -3.64 3.39
C ILE A 39 0.57 -2.73 3.08
N ASP A 40 0.42 -1.42 3.28
CA ASP A 40 1.47 -0.43 3.05
C ASP A 40 2.70 -0.70 3.91
N GLU A 41 2.51 -0.89 5.23
CA GLU A 41 3.58 -1.26 6.16
C GLU A 41 4.29 -2.57 5.76
N ARG A 42 3.55 -3.52 5.17
CA ARG A 42 4.12 -4.79 4.72
C ARG A 42 4.90 -4.66 3.42
N GLU A 43 4.44 -3.82 2.50
CA GLU A 43 5.16 -3.51 1.27
C GLU A 43 6.46 -2.78 1.61
N GLU A 44 6.43 -1.77 2.48
CA GLU A 44 7.63 -1.07 2.95
C GLU A 44 8.63 -2.03 3.61
N ALA A 45 8.18 -2.86 4.55
CA ALA A 45 9.04 -3.85 5.20
C ALA A 45 9.60 -4.88 4.20
N GLY A 46 8.82 -5.26 3.18
CA GLY A 46 9.26 -6.15 2.12
C GLY A 46 10.33 -5.51 1.24
N GLN A 47 10.17 -4.25 0.86
CA GLN A 47 11.15 -3.48 0.11
C GLN A 47 12.45 -3.31 0.89
N GLU A 48 12.39 -2.98 2.18
CA GLU A 48 13.56 -2.87 3.05
C GLU A 48 14.29 -4.22 3.16
N ALA A 49 13.56 -5.31 3.35
CA ALA A 49 14.14 -6.66 3.39
C ALA A 49 14.80 -7.05 2.05
N LEU A 50 14.22 -6.68 0.91
CA LEU A 50 14.81 -6.90 -0.41
C LEU A 50 16.06 -6.04 -0.65
N HIS A 51 16.08 -4.81 -0.13
CA HIS A 51 17.23 -3.92 -0.22
C HIS A 51 18.46 -4.50 0.49
N ASP A 52 18.24 -5.08 1.68
CA ASP A 52 19.28 -5.62 2.56
C ASP A 52 19.65 -7.09 2.26
N ALA A 53 18.86 -7.77 1.44
CA ALA A 53 19.16 -9.12 1.01
C ALA A 53 20.40 -9.18 0.11
N ASP A 54 21.26 -10.19 0.34
CA ASP A 54 22.37 -10.52 -0.56
C ASP A 54 21.83 -11.25 -1.79
N LEU A 55 21.31 -10.46 -2.73
CA LEU A 55 20.73 -10.92 -3.99
C LEU A 55 21.79 -10.97 -5.08
N GLU A 56 21.74 -12.03 -5.90
CA GLU A 56 22.54 -12.07 -7.12
C GLU A 56 22.21 -10.86 -8.02
N PRO A 57 23.20 -10.25 -8.69
CA PRO A 57 23.01 -9.02 -9.45
C PRO A 57 21.86 -9.09 -10.48
N GLU A 58 21.74 -10.21 -11.18
CA GLU A 58 20.67 -10.44 -12.17
C GLU A 58 19.27 -10.45 -11.52
N THR A 59 19.15 -11.01 -10.31
CA THR A 59 17.90 -11.01 -9.55
C THR A 59 17.55 -9.59 -9.10
N ARG A 60 18.53 -8.81 -8.64
CA ARG A 60 18.32 -7.42 -8.21
C ARG A 60 17.88 -6.53 -9.36
N ASP A 61 18.50 -6.66 -10.53
CA ASP A 61 18.12 -5.87 -11.72
C ASP A 61 16.70 -6.19 -12.19
N ARG A 62 16.32 -7.48 -12.18
CA ARG A 62 14.96 -7.90 -12.53
C ARG A 62 13.91 -7.37 -11.55
N LEU A 63 14.22 -7.36 -10.25
CA LEU A 63 13.32 -6.81 -9.24
C LEU A 63 13.16 -5.29 -9.38
N ARG A 64 14.22 -4.57 -9.76
CA ARG A 64 14.16 -3.14 -10.08
C ARG A 64 13.29 -2.85 -11.31
N GLU A 65 13.44 -3.62 -12.39
CA GLU A 65 12.60 -3.49 -13.58
C GLU A 65 11.11 -3.73 -13.27
N LEU A 66 10.83 -4.60 -12.30
CA LEU A 66 9.47 -4.89 -11.83
C LEU A 66 8.95 -3.86 -10.80
N GLY A 67 9.79 -2.91 -10.34
CA GLY A 67 9.42 -1.89 -9.37
C GLY A 67 9.34 -2.38 -7.92
N TYR A 68 9.96 -3.52 -7.60
CA TYR A 68 10.02 -4.04 -6.22
C TYR A 68 11.16 -3.44 -5.40
N ILE A 69 12.12 -2.79 -6.04
CA ILE A 69 13.27 -2.13 -5.41
C ILE A 69 13.59 -0.90 -6.26
N ASP A 70 13.93 0.24 -5.63
CA ASP A 70 14.40 1.45 -6.33
C ASP A 70 15.86 1.32 -6.81
#